data_AF-A0A358Y0F9-F1
#
_entry.id   AF-A0A358Y0F9-F1
#
_cell.length_a   1.000
_cell.length_b   1.000
_cell.length_c   1.000
_cell.angle_alpha   90.00
_cell.angle_beta   90.00
_cell.angle_gamma   90.00
#
_symmetry.space_group_name_H-M   'P 1'
#
loop_
_entity.id
_entity.type
_entity.pdbx_description
1 polymer ?
#
loop_
_entity_poly.entity_id
_entity_poly.type
_entity_poly.pdbx_seq_one_letter_code
_entity_poly.pdbx_strand_id
1 'polypeptide(L)' 'SSSLGSDGFCVFYLRDEKLIAADCVGRPREFMASKQLIAKGLTPDVSSLTDEQVEPVSWLK' A
#
# COMPACT_ATOMS: atom_id res chain seq x y z
N SER A 1 10.57 -26.09 0.10
CA SER A 1 9.14 -25.93 0.40
C SER A 1 8.84 -24.45 0.54
N SER A 2 8.46 -23.79 -0.55
CA SER A 2 8.01 -22.39 -0.51
C SER A 2 6.59 -22.38 0.02
N SER A 3 6.42 -21.90 1.25
CA SER A 3 5.12 -21.76 1.92
C SER A 3 4.20 -20.89 1.06
N LEU A 4 3.24 -21.49 0.35
CA LEU A 4 2.13 -20.75 -0.23
C LEU A 4 1.18 -20.39 0.92
N GLY A 5 1.12 -19.11 1.28
CA GLY A 5 -0.06 -18.53 1.94
C GLY A 5 0.09 -17.86 3.29
N SER A 6 1.27 -17.39 3.71
CA SER A 6 1.43 -16.67 5.00
C SER A 6 1.86 -15.21 4.90
N ASP A 7 2.15 -14.71 3.71
CA ASP A 7 2.51 -13.31 3.50
C ASP A 7 1.26 -12.60 2.97
N GLY A 8 0.71 -11.68 3.75
CA GLY A 8 -0.53 -10.97 3.41
C GLY A 8 -0.45 -10.22 2.07
N PHE A 9 -1.51 -9.53 1.64
CA PHE A 9 -1.50 -8.74 0.41
C PHE A 9 -2.16 -7.38 0.58
N CYS A 10 -1.91 -6.49 -0.37
CA CYS A 10 -2.58 -5.20 -0.48
C CYS A 10 -3.18 -5.01 -1.87
N VAL A 11 -4.38 -4.43 -1.93
CA VAL A 11 -5.02 -3.96 -3.18
C VAL A 11 -5.20 -2.46 -3.05
N PHE A 12 -4.61 -1.71 -3.98
CA PHE A 12 -4.70 -0.25 -4.03
C PHE A 12 -5.69 0.16 -5.13
N TYR A 13 -6.66 1.00 -4.76
CA TYR A 13 -7.66 1.50 -5.69
C TYR A 13 -7.33 2.94 -6.05
N LEU A 14 -7.15 3.19 -7.35
CA LEU A 14 -6.85 4.51 -7.87
C LEU A 14 -8.00 5.03 -8.74
N ARG A 15 -8.22 6.34 -8.68
CA ARG A 15 -9.09 7.09 -9.60
C ARG A 15 -8.37 8.37 -9.99
N ASP A 16 -8.26 8.61 -11.29
CA ASP A 16 -7.55 9.79 -11.82
C ASP A 16 -6.15 9.94 -11.19
N GLU A 17 -5.40 8.83 -11.17
CA GLU A 17 -4.06 8.72 -10.59
C GLU A 17 -3.98 8.99 -9.07
N LYS A 18 -5.12 9.12 -8.37
CA LYS A 18 -5.18 9.31 -6.92
C LYS A 18 -5.51 8.04 -6.19
N LEU A 19 -4.78 7.76 -5.11
CA LEU A 19 -5.09 6.68 -4.18
C LEU A 19 -6.35 7.03 -3.38
N ILE A 20 -7.42 6.27 -3.57
CA ILE A 20 -8.73 6.52 -2.91
C ILE A 20 -9.11 5.49 -1.85
N ALA A 21 -8.56 4.27 -1.96
CA ALA A 21 -8.81 3.19 -1.00
C ALA A 21 -7.65 2.18 -1.04
N ALA A 22 -7.52 1.40 0.04
CA ALA A 22 -6.60 0.27 0.11
C ALA A 22 -7.18 -0.85 0.99
N ASP A 23 -7.20 -2.08 0.48
CA ASP A 23 -7.48 -3.28 1.27
C ASP A 23 -6.17 -3.96 1.61
N CYS A 24 -5.86 -4.13 2.90
CA CYS A 24 -4.59 -4.67 3.37
C CYS A 24 -4.85 -5.89 4.27
N VAL A 25 -4.70 -7.10 3.74
CA VAL A 25 -4.95 -8.35 4.45
C VAL A 25 -3.61 -8.88 4.97
N GLY A 26 -3.39 -8.91 6.28
CA GLY A 26 -2.12 -9.40 6.85
C GLY A 26 -0.92 -8.47 6.63
N ARG A 27 -1.17 -7.20 6.26
CA ARG A 27 -0.15 -6.18 5.93
C ARG A 27 -0.38 -4.89 6.73
N PRO A 28 -0.16 -4.89 8.07
CA PRO A 28 -0.53 -3.76 8.94
C PRO A 28 0.29 -2.48 8.71
N ARG A 29 1.53 -2.58 8.19
CA ARG A 29 2.36 -1.40 7.90
C ARG A 29 1.82 -0.64 6.70
N GLU A 30 1.49 -1.38 5.65
CA GLU A 30 0.85 -0.90 4.43
C GLU A 30 -0.48 -0.24 4.75
N PHE A 31 -1.33 -0.90 5.57
CA PHE A 31 -2.58 -0.32 6.04
C PHE A 31 -2.36 1.05 6.69
N MET A 32 -1.35 1.17 7.56
CA MET A 32 -1.08 2.43 8.25
C MET A 32 -0.54 3.54 7.37
N ALA A 33 0.31 3.21 6.40
CA ALA A 33 0.77 4.16 5.40
C ALA A 33 -0.39 4.61 4.50
N SER A 34 -1.16 3.68 3.93
CA SER A 34 -2.30 3.99 3.06
C SER A 34 -3.39 4.78 3.77
N LYS A 35 -3.71 4.46 5.02
CA LYS A 35 -4.66 5.24 5.83
C LYS A 35 -4.23 6.70 5.95
N GLN A 36 -2.94 6.96 6.19
CA GLN A 36 -2.41 8.32 6.30
C GLN A 36 -2.43 9.06 4.97
N LEU A 37 -2.04 8.39 3.88
CA LEU A 37 -2.07 8.96 2.53
C LEU A 37 -3.49 9.39 2.14
N ILE A 38 -4.46 8.48 2.28
CA ILE A 38 -5.86 8.73 1.96
C ILE A 38 -6.42 9.86 2.84
N ALA A 39 -6.15 9.85 4.14
CA ALA A 39 -6.61 10.92 5.05
C ALA A 39 -6.02 12.29 4.71
N LYS A 40 -4.80 12.35 4.15
CA LYS A 40 -4.14 13.58 3.71
C LYS A 40 -4.43 13.94 2.24
N GLY A 41 -5.15 13.09 1.50
CA GLY A 41 -5.37 13.26 0.06
C GLY A 41 -4.07 13.19 -0.76
N LEU A 42 -3.05 12.50 -0.27
CA LEU A 42 -1.76 12.33 -0.94
C LEU A 42 -1.74 11.02 -1.72
N THR A 43 -1.02 11.01 -2.84
CA THR A 43 -0.78 9.80 -3.63
C THR A 43 0.72 9.62 -3.85
N PRO A 44 1.29 8.50 -3.40
CA PRO A 44 2.69 8.19 -3.66
C PRO A 44 2.87 7.78 -5.13
N ASP A 45 4.11 7.63 -5.56
CA ASP A 45 4.41 7.03 -6.86
C ASP A 45 3.77 5.63 -6.95
N VAL A 46 2.99 5.39 -8.00
CA VAL A 46 2.27 4.12 -8.19
C VAL A 46 3.23 2.94 -8.28
N SER A 47 4.43 3.14 -8.85
CA SER A 47 5.45 2.08 -8.91
C SER A 47 5.90 1.62 -7.52
N SER A 48 5.93 2.55 -6.55
CA SER A 48 6.29 2.25 -5.17
C SER A 48 5.24 1.45 -4.39
N LEU A 49 3.97 1.47 -4.83
CA LEU A 49 2.89 0.66 -4.25
C LEU A 49 2.95 -0.80 -4.70
N THR A 50 3.54 -1.06 -5.88
CA THR A 50 3.62 -2.41 -6.48
C THR A 50 4.95 -3.12 -6.23
N ASP A 51 5.95 -2.41 -5.69
CA ASP A 51 7.26 -2.96 -5.39
C ASP A 51 7.34 -3.45 -3.94
N GLU A 52 7.42 -4.77 -3.75
CA GLU A 52 7.53 -5.37 -2.42
C GLU A 52 8.85 -5.07 -1.69
N GLN A 53 9.86 -4.53 -2.38
CA GLN A 53 11.11 -4.10 -1.75
C GLN A 53 11.03 -2.68 -1.16
N VAL A 54 9.96 -1.93 -1.47
CA VAL A 54 9.77 -0.58 -0.95
C VAL A 54 9.05 -0.63 0.40
N GLU A 55 9.70 -0.11 1.43
CA GLU A 55 9.09 -0.02 2.76
C GLU A 55 7.92 0.97 2.76
N PRO A 56 6.73 0.62 3.31
CA PRO A 56 5.53 1.46 3.24
C PRO A 56 5.68 2.86 3.87
N VAL A 57 6.59 3.01 4.83
CA VAL A 57 6.88 4.31 5.45
C VAL A 57 7.44 5.33 4.45
N SER A 58 8.12 4.85 3.40
CA SER A 58 8.69 5.72 2.37
C SER A 58 7.64 6.40 1.49
N TRP A 59 6.44 5.84 1.40
CA TRP A 59 5.32 6.41 0.64
C TRP A 59 4.82 7.75 1.22
N LEU A 60 5.13 8.04 2.48
CA LEU A 60 4.69 9.24 3.20
C LEU A 60 5.60 10.46 3.00
N LYS A 61 6.66 10.32 2.20
CA LYS A 61 7.64 11.37 1.94
C LYS A 61 7.16 12.34 0.87
#